data_AF-A0A2G8KVU9-F1
#
_entry.id   AF-A0A2G8KVU9-F1
#
_cell.length_a   1.000
_cell.length_b   1.000
_cell.length_c   1.000
_cell.angle_alpha   90.00
_cell.angle_beta   90.00
_cell.angle_gamma   90.00
#
_symmetry.space_group_name_H-M   'P 1'
#
loop_
_entity.id
_entity.type
_entity.pdbx_description
1 polymer ?
#
loop_
_entity_poly.entity_id
_entity_poly.type
_entity_poly.pdbx_seq_one_letter_code
_entity_poly.pdbx_strand_id
1 'polypeptide(L)'
;MEDMVYSDALAIAMAIGSILLLVMVILVFLIGLLKKRETMKDTILMCNMMFAFLSYAVFQMISIVLKTLVEKDESLKAESATWCKFVGAIGLFAISSSLGATLIFAFHIFYDQVQSETSKRNKHTFIKVSIVIEYLILIIVAAIPCLPIDNFKHVCSEGTLCLPLNATGDTTLKVWTTSLLTVDVLMAVITIAILVFVSYRMHHQLGHISTMIPMEARVLRKKATKIKRIGLLLLIVLAFRLPGVGVLLVLSLNMDISDMTIQWVYGFIIPLGGIVACTLYLIMVGCKNSMQSRCFKFRPREYEATVESLSGNQTVSANLYSSANEESSVVNYEKSPTKGKSFKRLFSGTTPGEVSWIRDALIPDKFTGRYGIVEWQTANGSPRRGLMKVYPPQQYKLWTMESSTLAKLNRLGHHDNIVDFLWATTSTSCRIEHQRAESNTDNLKLERYLCTAFYPHGTLREVLQAHANKFKENLAHNALLQIAKGILYLHDNNMSHQDLNTQNIHVGGKIENSDLVFMDSIMFNLSLCKGQLYDDRHLNVKPQAKKPDCIYL
;
A
#
# COMPACT_ATOMS: atom_id res chain seq x y z
N MET A 1 19.89 -31.87 -47.05
CA MET A 1 20.09 -32.71 -45.86
C MET A 1 20.41 -31.86 -44.64
N GLU A 2 21.31 -30.88 -44.73
CA GLU A 2 21.59 -29.93 -43.64
C GLU A 2 20.34 -29.13 -43.21
N ASP A 3 19.59 -28.55 -44.14
CA ASP A 3 18.37 -27.77 -43.81
C ASP A 3 17.30 -28.56 -43.07
N MET A 4 17.17 -29.85 -43.39
CA MET A 4 16.23 -30.78 -42.74
C MET A 4 16.62 -31.01 -41.28
N VAL A 5 17.92 -31.21 -41.00
CA VAL A 5 18.44 -31.38 -39.63
C VAL A 5 18.21 -30.12 -38.80
N TYR A 6 18.38 -28.93 -39.39
CA TYR A 6 18.14 -27.66 -38.70
C TYR A 6 16.66 -27.43 -38.38
N SER A 7 15.74 -27.75 -39.30
CA SER A 7 14.28 -27.62 -39.10
C SER A 7 13.79 -28.49 -37.94
N ASP A 8 14.27 -29.73 -37.85
CA ASP A 8 13.91 -30.65 -36.78
C ASP A 8 14.49 -30.24 -35.43
N ALA A 9 15.75 -29.81 -35.41
CA ALA A 9 16.38 -29.28 -34.21
C ALA A 9 15.63 -28.05 -33.66
N LEU A 10 15.18 -27.15 -34.55
CA LEU A 10 14.39 -25.99 -34.17
C LEU A 10 13.01 -26.39 -33.63
N ALA A 11 12.32 -27.32 -34.28
CA ALA A 11 11.04 -27.86 -33.80
C ALA A 11 11.14 -28.43 -32.38
N ILE A 12 12.20 -29.21 -32.11
CA ILE A 12 12.49 -29.75 -30.77
C ILE A 12 12.79 -28.63 -29.78
N ALA A 13 13.59 -27.64 -30.16
CA ALA A 13 13.90 -26.50 -29.29
C ALA A 13 12.65 -25.68 -28.93
N MET A 14 11.73 -25.46 -29.88
CA MET A 14 10.44 -24.81 -29.63
C MET A 14 9.53 -25.65 -28.73
N ALA A 15 9.50 -26.96 -28.90
CA ALA A 15 8.74 -27.86 -28.03
C ALA A 15 9.24 -27.78 -26.58
N ILE A 16 10.56 -27.85 -26.37
CA ILE A 16 11.17 -27.74 -25.05
C ILE A 16 10.90 -26.35 -24.45
N GLY A 17 11.07 -25.29 -25.24
CA GLY A 17 10.82 -23.91 -24.82
C GLY A 17 9.37 -23.67 -24.39
N SER A 18 8.40 -24.14 -25.18
CA SER A 18 6.97 -23.99 -24.88
C SER A 18 6.53 -24.79 -23.65
N ILE A 19 7.03 -26.02 -23.46
CA ILE A 19 6.79 -26.81 -22.24
C ILE A 19 7.38 -26.11 -21.02
N LEU A 20 8.63 -25.62 -21.13
CA LEU A 20 9.28 -24.91 -20.03
C LEU A 20 8.54 -23.61 -19.68
N LEU A 21 8.09 -22.85 -20.68
CA LEU A 21 7.28 -21.65 -20.48
C LEU A 21 5.95 -21.99 -19.78
N LEU A 22 5.25 -23.04 -20.22
CA LEU A 22 4.02 -23.49 -19.61
C LEU A 22 4.22 -23.86 -18.13
N VAL A 23 5.26 -24.64 -17.82
CA VAL A 23 5.61 -25.02 -16.44
C VAL A 23 5.90 -23.77 -15.59
N MET A 24 6.67 -22.82 -16.11
CA MET A 24 6.99 -21.59 -15.39
C MET A 24 5.76 -20.72 -15.13
N VAL A 25 4.86 -20.59 -16.12
CA VAL A 25 3.60 -19.86 -15.96
C VAL A 25 2.72 -20.51 -14.89
N ILE A 26 2.59 -21.84 -14.90
CA ILE A 26 1.83 -22.59 -13.89
C ILE A 26 2.44 -22.37 -12.49
N LEU A 27 3.77 -22.44 -12.36
CA LEU A 27 4.45 -22.19 -11.09
C LEU A 27 4.20 -20.77 -10.55
N VAL A 28 4.25 -19.76 -11.43
CA VAL A 28 3.93 -18.37 -11.05
C VAL A 28 2.47 -18.25 -10.60
N PHE A 29 1.52 -18.88 -11.30
CA PHE A 29 0.11 -18.91 -10.87
C PHE A 29 -0.07 -19.58 -9.51
N LEU A 30 0.51 -20.77 -9.30
CA LEU A 30 0.42 -21.49 -8.02
C LEU A 30 0.99 -20.66 -6.86
N ILE A 31 2.17 -20.06 -7.05
CA ILE A 31 2.78 -19.21 -6.02
C ILE A 31 1.98 -17.93 -5.80
N GLY A 32 1.44 -17.33 -6.86
CA GLY A 32 0.55 -16.18 -6.78
C GLY A 32 -0.72 -16.47 -5.97
N LEU A 33 -1.34 -17.63 -6.18
CA LEU A 33 -2.52 -18.08 -5.44
C LEU A 33 -2.22 -18.37 -3.96
N LEU A 34 -1.06 -18.96 -3.67
CA LEU A 34 -0.64 -19.26 -2.30
C LEU A 34 -0.25 -18.00 -1.51
N LYS A 35 0.24 -16.95 -2.19
CA LYS A 35 0.79 -15.75 -1.54
C LYS A 35 -0.27 -14.67 -1.34
N LYS A 36 -0.98 -14.71 -0.21
CA LYS A 36 -2.00 -13.72 0.23
C LYS A 36 -1.49 -12.28 0.47
N ARG A 37 -0.22 -11.96 0.16
CA ARG A 37 0.45 -10.70 0.54
C ARG A 37 0.47 -9.63 -0.55
N GLU A 38 0.17 -9.97 -1.80
CA GLU A 38 0.18 -8.98 -2.89
C GLU A 38 -1.13 -8.18 -2.94
N THR A 39 -1.06 -6.95 -3.46
CA THR A 39 -2.29 -6.19 -3.65
C THR A 39 -3.07 -6.80 -4.80
N MET A 40 -4.41 -6.86 -4.67
CA MET A 40 -5.28 -7.45 -5.69
C MET A 40 -5.04 -6.87 -7.10
N LYS A 41 -4.59 -5.61 -7.21
CA LYS A 41 -4.27 -4.96 -8.50
C LYS A 41 -3.06 -5.57 -9.17
N ASP A 42 -1.98 -5.74 -8.41
CA ASP A 42 -0.73 -6.33 -8.91
C ASP A 42 -0.98 -7.76 -9.38
N THR A 43 -1.78 -8.52 -8.62
CA THR A 43 -2.16 -9.88 -8.98
C THR A 43 -2.93 -9.91 -10.31
N ILE A 44 -3.90 -9.01 -10.53
CA ILE A 44 -4.64 -8.94 -11.80
C ILE A 44 -3.70 -8.64 -12.97
N LEU A 45 -2.80 -7.67 -12.82
CA LEU A 45 -1.84 -7.31 -13.87
C LEU A 45 -0.83 -8.43 -14.16
N MET A 46 -0.36 -9.12 -13.12
CA MET A 46 0.49 -10.30 -13.27
C MET A 46 -0.26 -11.44 -13.96
N CYS A 47 -1.51 -11.70 -13.61
CA CYS A 47 -2.34 -12.70 -14.29
C CYS A 47 -2.53 -12.35 -15.78
N ASN A 48 -2.72 -11.06 -16.12
CA ASN A 48 -2.80 -10.62 -17.51
C ASN A 48 -1.53 -10.95 -18.29
N MET A 49 -0.36 -10.62 -17.73
CA MET A 49 0.93 -10.94 -18.32
C MET A 49 1.14 -12.46 -18.46
N MET A 50 0.79 -13.25 -17.44
CA MET A 50 0.91 -14.71 -17.47
C MET A 50 -0.03 -15.34 -18.50
N PHE A 51 -1.23 -14.78 -18.70
CA PHE A 51 -2.13 -15.23 -19.75
C PHE A 51 -1.55 -14.97 -21.15
N ALA A 52 -0.89 -13.83 -21.36
CA ALA A 52 -0.20 -13.54 -22.62
C ALA A 52 0.98 -14.51 -22.89
N PHE A 53 1.68 -14.97 -21.85
CA PHE A 53 2.70 -16.01 -22.01
C PHE A 53 2.11 -17.41 -22.22
N LEU A 54 0.97 -17.70 -21.58
CA LEU A 54 0.25 -18.95 -21.77
C LEU A 54 -0.27 -19.07 -23.20
N SER A 55 -0.87 -18.01 -23.75
CA SER A 55 -1.35 -18.00 -25.14
C SER A 55 -0.21 -18.25 -26.12
N TYR A 56 0.99 -17.73 -25.82
CA TYR A 56 2.20 -18.01 -26.59
C TYR A 56 2.63 -19.47 -26.56
N ALA A 57 2.69 -20.07 -25.37
CA ALA A 57 3.03 -21.49 -25.23
C ALA A 57 2.03 -22.38 -25.98
N VAL A 58 0.73 -22.07 -25.88
CA VAL A 58 -0.34 -22.78 -26.58
C VAL A 58 -0.20 -22.64 -28.10
N PHE A 59 0.06 -21.43 -28.61
CA PHE A 59 0.32 -21.19 -30.02
C PHE A 59 1.45 -22.07 -30.57
N GLN A 60 2.57 -22.18 -29.84
CA GLN A 60 3.69 -23.00 -30.28
C GLN A 60 3.36 -24.49 -30.28
N MET A 61 2.69 -24.97 -29.24
CA MET A 61 2.26 -26.37 -29.17
C MET A 61 1.32 -26.71 -30.33
N ILE A 62 0.36 -25.84 -30.65
CA ILE A 62 -0.54 -26.03 -31.80
C ILE A 62 0.25 -26.04 -33.11
N SER A 63 1.21 -25.13 -33.28
CA SER A 63 2.03 -25.05 -34.50
C SER A 63 2.86 -26.32 -34.71
N ILE A 64 3.48 -26.84 -33.66
CA ILE A 64 4.25 -28.10 -33.70
C ILE A 64 3.35 -29.28 -34.02
N VAL A 65 2.19 -29.39 -33.35
CA VAL A 65 1.22 -30.46 -33.62
C VAL A 65 0.75 -30.39 -35.07
N LEU A 66 0.41 -29.21 -35.57
CA LEU A 66 -0.01 -29.03 -36.96
C LEU A 66 1.07 -29.49 -37.95
N LYS A 67 2.35 -29.13 -37.73
CA LYS A 67 3.46 -29.63 -38.55
C LYS A 67 3.49 -31.17 -38.56
N THR A 68 3.45 -31.80 -37.39
CA THR A 68 3.52 -33.27 -37.30
C THR A 68 2.32 -33.98 -37.93
N LEU A 69 1.15 -33.35 -37.96
CA LEU A 69 -0.05 -33.90 -38.62
C LEU A 69 0.06 -33.80 -40.13
N VAL A 70 0.48 -32.64 -40.64
CA VAL A 70 0.64 -32.39 -42.08
C VAL A 70 1.75 -33.26 -42.70
N GLU A 71 2.81 -33.56 -41.94
CA GLU A 71 3.85 -34.49 -42.39
C GLU A 71 3.39 -35.94 -42.49
N LYS A 72 2.43 -36.35 -41.64
CA LYS A 72 1.94 -37.73 -41.61
C LYS A 72 0.84 -38.02 -42.63
N ASP A 73 0.06 -37.02 -43.00
CA ASP A 73 -1.12 -37.19 -43.85
C ASP A 73 -1.11 -36.20 -45.02
N GLU A 74 -0.83 -36.70 -46.22
CA GLU A 74 -0.81 -35.86 -47.43
C GLU A 74 -2.19 -35.26 -47.76
N SER A 75 -3.29 -35.88 -47.32
CA SER A 75 -4.63 -35.34 -47.55
C SER A 75 -4.84 -34.02 -46.79
N LEU A 76 -4.17 -33.85 -45.65
CA LEU A 76 -4.21 -32.61 -44.85
C LEU A 76 -3.41 -31.47 -45.49
N LYS A 77 -2.59 -31.71 -46.52
CA LYS A 77 -1.84 -30.63 -47.22
C LYS A 77 -2.77 -29.61 -47.89
N ALA A 78 -3.96 -30.03 -48.35
CA ALA A 78 -4.94 -29.10 -48.93
C ALA A 78 -5.61 -28.25 -47.85
N GLU A 79 -5.88 -28.82 -46.67
CA GLU A 79 -6.50 -28.12 -45.54
C GLU A 79 -5.50 -27.32 -44.69
N SER A 80 -4.21 -27.62 -44.79
CA SER A 80 -3.16 -27.00 -43.97
C SER A 80 -3.10 -25.49 -44.15
N ALA A 81 -3.44 -24.98 -45.34
CA ALA A 81 -3.53 -23.55 -45.60
C ALA A 81 -4.59 -22.88 -44.71
N THR A 82 -5.76 -23.49 -44.55
CA THR A 82 -6.84 -22.98 -43.69
C THR A 82 -6.45 -23.03 -42.22
N TRP A 83 -5.88 -24.15 -41.77
CA TRP A 83 -5.37 -24.29 -40.41
C TRP A 83 -4.24 -23.30 -40.12
N CYS A 84 -3.36 -23.04 -41.10
CA CYS A 84 -2.27 -22.09 -40.94
C CYS A 84 -2.76 -20.66 -40.78
N LYS A 85 -3.82 -20.25 -41.48
CA LYS A 85 -4.47 -18.94 -41.27
C LYS A 85 -4.96 -18.81 -39.82
N PHE A 86 -5.66 -19.83 -39.33
CA PHE A 86 -6.18 -19.85 -37.96
C PHE A 86 -5.07 -19.83 -36.91
N VAL A 87 -4.04 -20.67 -37.06
CA VAL A 87 -2.90 -20.73 -36.15
C VAL A 87 -2.10 -19.42 -36.19
N GLY A 88 -1.94 -18.81 -37.37
CA GLY A 88 -1.30 -17.50 -37.52
C GLY A 88 -2.06 -16.37 -36.84
N ALA A 89 -3.39 -16.40 -36.86
CA ALA A 89 -4.22 -15.47 -36.08
C ALA A 89 -3.99 -15.63 -34.57
N ILE A 90 -3.95 -16.86 -34.06
CA ILE A 90 -3.62 -17.15 -32.65
C ILE A 90 -2.20 -16.66 -32.31
N GLY A 91 -1.23 -16.90 -33.20
CA GLY A 91 0.14 -16.45 -33.04
C GLY A 91 0.25 -14.93 -32.95
N LEU A 92 -0.43 -14.22 -33.85
CA LEU A 92 -0.49 -12.77 -33.84
C LEU A 92 -1.12 -12.24 -32.54
N PHE A 93 -2.23 -12.83 -32.11
CA PHE A 93 -2.86 -12.50 -30.83
C PHE A 93 -1.90 -12.71 -29.65
N ALA A 94 -1.23 -13.87 -29.59
CA ALA A 94 -0.29 -14.19 -28.52
C ALA A 94 0.91 -13.23 -28.49
N ILE A 95 1.49 -12.94 -29.66
CA ILE A 95 2.59 -11.99 -29.82
C ILE A 95 2.13 -10.60 -29.38
N SER A 96 1.04 -10.05 -29.90
CA SER A 96 0.64 -8.68 -29.57
C SER A 96 0.13 -8.54 -28.11
N SER A 97 -0.50 -9.57 -27.55
CA SER A 97 -1.01 -9.55 -26.17
C SER A 97 0.07 -9.36 -25.11
N SER A 98 1.28 -9.88 -25.31
CA SER A 98 2.33 -9.69 -24.29
C SER A 98 2.87 -8.25 -24.29
N LEU A 99 2.88 -7.57 -25.43
CA LEU A 99 3.30 -6.18 -25.52
C LEU A 99 2.23 -5.24 -24.96
N GLY A 100 0.96 -5.49 -25.30
CA GLY A 100 -0.16 -4.75 -24.72
C GLY A 100 -0.25 -4.93 -23.19
N ALA A 101 -0.08 -6.15 -22.68
CA ALA A 101 -0.03 -6.42 -21.24
C ALA A 101 1.13 -5.66 -20.56
N THR A 102 2.28 -5.55 -21.23
CA THR A 102 3.43 -4.76 -20.76
C THR A 102 3.08 -3.27 -20.69
N LEU A 103 2.42 -2.73 -21.70
CA LEU A 103 2.00 -1.33 -21.71
C LEU A 103 0.97 -1.03 -20.61
N ILE A 104 -0.07 -1.86 -20.46
CA ILE A 104 -1.07 -1.67 -19.40
C ILE A 104 -0.41 -1.69 -18.02
N PHE A 105 0.55 -2.60 -17.82
CA PHE A 105 1.29 -2.65 -16.56
C PHE A 105 2.11 -1.37 -16.35
N ALA A 106 2.87 -0.92 -17.34
CA ALA A 106 3.65 0.31 -17.27
C ALA A 106 2.77 1.53 -16.99
N PHE A 107 1.65 1.66 -17.71
CA PHE A 107 0.68 2.74 -17.52
C PHE A 107 0.06 2.72 -16.13
N HIS A 108 -0.27 1.55 -15.59
CA HIS A 108 -0.78 1.45 -14.22
C HIS A 108 0.25 1.91 -13.19
N ILE A 109 1.53 1.54 -13.34
CA ILE A 109 2.61 2.01 -12.45
C ILE A 109 2.71 3.54 -12.52
N PHE A 110 2.69 4.10 -13.73
CA PHE A 110 2.68 5.55 -13.94
C PHE A 110 1.48 6.22 -13.27
N TYR A 111 0.28 5.69 -13.49
CA TYR A 111 -0.95 6.23 -12.92
C TYR A 111 -0.95 6.19 -11.40
N ASP A 112 -0.45 5.11 -10.79
CA ASP A 112 -0.29 5.01 -9.33
C ASP A 112 0.78 5.95 -8.78
N GLN A 113 1.75 6.39 -9.59
CA GLN A 113 2.69 7.45 -9.21
C GLN A 113 2.10 8.85 -9.34
N VAL A 114 1.28 9.09 -10.38
CA VAL A 114 0.71 10.41 -10.66
C VAL A 114 -0.45 10.76 -9.74
N GLN A 115 -1.37 9.83 -9.50
CA GLN A 115 -2.55 10.12 -8.70
C GLN A 115 -2.29 10.11 -7.19
N SER A 116 -2.84 11.10 -6.50
CA SER A 116 -2.85 11.16 -5.04
C SER A 116 -3.67 10.00 -4.44
N GLU A 117 -3.36 9.67 -3.19
CA GLU A 117 -3.93 8.52 -2.50
C GLU A 117 -5.45 8.62 -2.21
N THR A 118 -6.09 9.76 -2.51
CA THR A 118 -7.52 9.99 -2.23
C THR A 118 -8.45 9.30 -3.23
N SER A 119 -7.99 9.04 -4.47
CA SER A 119 -8.79 8.38 -5.52
C SER A 119 -8.60 6.86 -5.55
N LYS A 120 -8.90 6.17 -4.44
CA LYS A 120 -8.68 4.70 -4.35
C LYS A 120 -9.87 3.87 -4.83
N ARG A 121 -11.10 4.40 -4.82
CA ARG A 121 -12.33 3.60 -4.96
C ARG A 121 -12.59 3.02 -6.36
N ASN A 122 -12.15 3.68 -7.43
CA ASN A 122 -12.48 3.29 -8.82
C ASN A 122 -11.34 2.62 -9.61
N LYS A 123 -10.15 2.47 -9.03
CA LYS A 123 -8.96 1.99 -9.77
C LYS A 123 -9.09 0.53 -10.24
N HIS A 124 -9.81 -0.33 -9.51
CA HIS A 124 -9.94 -1.75 -9.86
C HIS A 124 -10.79 -1.97 -11.12
N THR A 125 -11.89 -1.23 -11.25
CA THR A 125 -12.76 -1.30 -12.41
C THR A 125 -12.02 -0.82 -13.66
N PHE A 126 -11.26 0.26 -13.53
CA PHE A 126 -10.46 0.79 -14.63
C PHE A 126 -9.49 -0.25 -15.21
N ILE A 127 -8.68 -0.92 -14.37
CA ILE A 127 -7.73 -1.94 -14.83
C ILE A 127 -8.44 -3.07 -15.60
N LYS A 128 -9.56 -3.57 -15.05
CA LYS A 128 -10.31 -4.66 -15.68
C LYS A 128 -10.86 -4.23 -17.05
N VAL A 129 -11.43 -3.03 -17.13
CA VAL A 129 -11.96 -2.48 -18.38
C VAL A 129 -10.84 -2.29 -19.41
N SER A 130 -9.67 -1.76 -19.00
CA SER A 130 -8.52 -1.61 -19.89
C SER A 130 -8.06 -2.95 -20.48
N ILE A 131 -7.99 -4.00 -19.64
CA ILE A 131 -7.63 -5.35 -20.10
C ILE A 131 -8.66 -5.91 -21.08
N VAL A 132 -9.96 -5.75 -20.81
CA VAL A 132 -11.02 -6.22 -21.73
C VAL A 132 -10.95 -5.48 -23.08
N ILE A 133 -10.77 -4.16 -23.06
CA ILE A 133 -10.65 -3.35 -24.27
C ILE A 133 -9.43 -3.79 -25.08
N GLU A 134 -8.29 -4.00 -24.43
CA GLU A 134 -7.07 -4.51 -25.08
C GLU A 134 -7.33 -5.83 -25.81
N TYR A 135 -7.89 -6.83 -25.12
CA TYR A 135 -8.18 -8.12 -25.75
C TYR A 135 -9.17 -8.03 -26.90
N LEU A 136 -10.20 -7.18 -26.80
CA LEU A 136 -11.14 -6.96 -27.90
C LEU A 136 -10.44 -6.39 -29.13
N ILE A 137 -9.59 -5.37 -28.94
CA ILE A 137 -8.79 -4.78 -30.03
C ILE A 137 -7.87 -5.85 -30.64
N LEU A 138 -7.18 -6.64 -29.81
CA LEU A 138 -6.27 -7.68 -30.27
C LEU A 138 -6.99 -8.81 -31.03
N ILE A 139 -8.19 -9.21 -30.61
CA ILE A 139 -9.00 -10.19 -31.33
C ILE A 139 -9.40 -9.65 -32.70
N ILE A 140 -9.81 -8.38 -32.79
CA ILE A 140 -10.16 -7.74 -34.07
C ILE A 140 -8.93 -7.71 -34.99
N VAL A 141 -7.78 -7.26 -34.47
CA VAL A 141 -6.51 -7.20 -35.23
C VAL A 141 -6.04 -8.59 -35.66
N ALA A 142 -6.21 -9.61 -34.81
CA ALA A 142 -5.88 -10.99 -35.12
C ALA A 142 -6.87 -11.66 -36.08
N ALA A 143 -8.09 -11.13 -36.22
CA ALA A 143 -9.13 -11.66 -37.11
C ALA A 143 -9.09 -11.05 -38.52
N ILE A 144 -8.59 -9.82 -38.69
CA ILE A 144 -8.36 -9.20 -40.02
C ILE A 144 -7.68 -10.15 -41.01
N PRO A 145 -6.63 -10.88 -40.59
CA PRO A 145 -5.95 -11.79 -41.48
C PRO A 145 -6.80 -13.03 -41.88
N CYS A 146 -7.83 -13.40 -41.10
CA CYS A 146 -8.76 -14.47 -41.45
C CYS A 146 -9.82 -14.06 -42.49
N LEU A 147 -9.91 -12.78 -42.83
CA LEU A 147 -10.80 -12.32 -43.89
C LEU A 147 -10.36 -12.92 -45.24
N PRO A 148 -11.28 -13.10 -46.21
CA PRO A 148 -11.00 -13.68 -47.53
C PRO A 148 -10.22 -12.71 -48.42
N ILE A 149 -9.08 -12.25 -47.92
CA ILE A 149 -8.05 -11.53 -48.66
C ILE A 149 -6.92 -12.56 -48.80
N ASP A 150 -6.46 -12.82 -50.01
CA ASP A 150 -5.49 -13.88 -50.35
C ASP A 150 -4.05 -13.60 -49.85
N ASN A 151 -3.93 -13.02 -48.66
CA ASN A 151 -2.67 -12.56 -48.09
C ASN A 151 -1.91 -13.68 -47.35
N PHE A 152 -2.55 -14.79 -46.97
CA PHE A 152 -1.84 -15.87 -46.26
C PHE A 152 -1.22 -16.87 -47.21
N LYS A 153 0.09 -16.78 -47.34
CA LYS A 153 0.92 -17.91 -47.76
C LYS A 153 1.67 -18.40 -46.54
N HIS A 154 1.92 -19.70 -46.47
CA HIS A 154 2.85 -20.23 -45.47
C HIS A 154 4.16 -19.45 -45.59
N VAL A 155 4.75 -19.04 -44.46
CA VAL A 155 6.07 -18.36 -44.44
C VAL A 155 7.18 -19.28 -44.98
N CYS A 156 6.89 -20.58 -45.19
CA CYS A 156 7.74 -21.54 -45.88
C CYS A 156 6.88 -22.65 -46.48
N SER A 157 7.37 -23.33 -47.52
CA SER A 157 6.82 -24.65 -47.90
C SER A 157 7.03 -25.74 -46.82
N GLU A 158 7.94 -25.56 -45.86
CA GLU A 158 8.33 -26.56 -44.83
C GLU A 158 8.39 -25.99 -43.39
N GLY A 159 7.81 -24.83 -43.15
CA GLY A 159 7.99 -24.09 -41.90
C GLY A 159 7.12 -24.59 -40.75
N THR A 160 7.67 -24.56 -39.55
CA THR A 160 6.98 -24.95 -38.31
C THR A 160 5.95 -23.92 -37.83
N LEU A 161 6.13 -22.65 -38.18
CA LEU A 161 5.33 -21.52 -37.68
C LEU A 161 4.47 -20.91 -38.79
N CYS A 162 3.21 -20.69 -38.45
CA CYS A 162 2.27 -19.93 -39.28
C CYS A 162 2.23 -18.49 -38.79
N LEU A 163 2.72 -17.55 -39.60
CA LEU A 163 2.71 -16.12 -39.29
C LEU A 163 2.26 -15.31 -40.52
N PRO A 164 1.52 -14.20 -40.35
CA PRO A 164 1.10 -13.33 -41.45
C PRO A 164 2.22 -12.40 -41.92
N LEU A 165 3.38 -12.95 -42.29
CA LEU A 165 4.56 -12.19 -42.71
C LEU A 165 4.83 -12.49 -44.17
N ASN A 166 4.73 -11.49 -45.06
CA ASN A 166 5.15 -11.69 -46.45
C ASN A 166 6.65 -11.46 -46.59
N ALA A 167 7.36 -12.41 -47.19
CA ALA A 167 8.64 -12.15 -47.84
C ALA A 167 8.45 -11.66 -49.29
N THR A 168 7.31 -11.97 -49.93
CA THR A 168 7.15 -11.88 -51.39
C THR A 168 6.25 -10.72 -51.83
N GLY A 169 6.82 -9.52 -52.00
CA GLY A 169 6.39 -8.45 -52.92
C GLY A 169 4.94 -7.91 -52.92
N ASP A 170 3.97 -8.51 -52.24
CA ASP A 170 2.57 -8.11 -52.26
C ASP A 170 2.38 -6.81 -51.47
N THR A 171 1.86 -5.80 -52.16
CA THR A 171 1.65 -4.47 -51.60
C THR A 171 0.65 -4.48 -50.45
N THR A 172 -0.37 -5.33 -50.48
CA THR A 172 -1.42 -5.37 -49.44
C THR A 172 -0.87 -5.91 -48.13
N LEU A 173 -0.16 -7.03 -48.18
CA LEU A 173 0.43 -7.62 -46.98
C LEU A 173 1.60 -6.76 -46.45
N LYS A 174 2.32 -6.05 -47.32
CA LYS A 174 3.31 -5.05 -46.90
C LYS A 174 2.70 -3.93 -46.06
N VAL A 175 1.53 -3.40 -46.47
CA VAL A 175 0.83 -2.36 -45.70
C VAL A 175 0.44 -2.91 -44.32
N TRP A 176 -0.02 -4.16 -44.25
CA TRP A 176 -0.36 -4.82 -42.99
C TRP A 176 0.85 -5.02 -42.07
N THR A 177 1.94 -5.62 -42.57
CA THR A 177 3.16 -5.85 -41.78
C THR A 177 3.77 -4.53 -41.30
N THR A 178 3.75 -3.50 -42.15
CA THR A 178 4.19 -2.15 -41.78
C THR A 178 3.29 -1.55 -40.70
N SER A 179 1.96 -1.74 -40.77
CA SER A 179 1.02 -1.27 -39.76
C SER A 179 1.21 -1.98 -38.42
N LEU A 180 1.48 -3.29 -38.45
CA LEU A 180 1.78 -4.05 -37.24
C LEU A 180 3.10 -3.59 -36.62
N LEU A 181 4.14 -3.40 -37.43
CA LEU A 181 5.43 -2.86 -37.00
C LEU A 181 5.28 -1.49 -36.35
N THR A 182 4.53 -0.56 -36.95
CA THR A 182 4.36 0.78 -36.40
C THR A 182 3.66 0.75 -35.05
N VAL A 183 2.64 -0.09 -34.89
CA VAL A 183 1.97 -0.29 -33.60
C VAL A 183 2.93 -0.89 -32.58
N ASP A 184 3.67 -1.95 -32.91
CA ASP A 184 4.59 -2.59 -31.97
C ASP A 184 5.73 -1.64 -31.54
N VAL A 185 6.32 -0.90 -32.47
CA VAL A 185 7.33 0.12 -32.18
C VAL A 185 6.76 1.21 -31.29
N LEU A 186 5.56 1.73 -31.60
CA LEU A 186 4.93 2.78 -30.82
C LEU A 186 4.66 2.31 -29.37
N MET A 187 4.11 1.11 -29.21
CA MET A 187 3.82 0.52 -27.90
C MET A 187 5.11 0.29 -27.09
N ALA A 188 6.18 -0.17 -27.74
CA ALA A 188 7.49 -0.33 -27.13
C ALA A 188 8.08 1.02 -26.66
N VAL A 189 8.07 2.03 -27.52
CA VAL A 189 8.58 3.37 -27.23
C VAL A 189 7.80 4.03 -26.09
N ILE A 190 6.47 3.98 -26.12
CA ILE A 190 5.62 4.51 -25.04
C ILE A 190 5.93 3.81 -23.72
N THR A 191 6.07 2.48 -23.74
CA THR A 191 6.42 1.70 -22.55
C THR A 191 7.77 2.14 -21.97
N ILE A 192 8.80 2.30 -22.81
CA ILE A 192 10.13 2.77 -22.37
C ILE A 192 10.02 4.18 -21.78
N ALA A 193 9.33 5.10 -22.47
CA ALA A 193 9.17 6.47 -22.02
C ALA A 193 8.48 6.54 -20.64
N ILE A 194 7.44 5.72 -20.43
CA ILE A 194 6.76 5.60 -19.14
C ILE A 194 7.71 5.06 -18.06
N LEU A 195 8.46 4.00 -18.35
CA LEU A 195 9.41 3.40 -17.39
C LEU A 195 10.53 4.37 -17.01
N VAL A 196 11.06 5.14 -17.98
CA VAL A 196 12.06 6.19 -17.75
C VAL A 196 11.48 7.28 -16.88
N PHE A 197 10.28 7.79 -17.20
CA PHE A 197 9.61 8.82 -16.41
C PHE A 197 9.35 8.37 -14.97
N VAL A 198 8.82 7.16 -14.79
CA VAL A 198 8.58 6.57 -13.46
C VAL A 198 9.90 6.44 -12.69
N SER A 199 10.96 5.98 -13.35
CA SER A 199 12.28 5.81 -12.72
C SER A 199 12.88 7.16 -12.31
N TYR A 200 12.79 8.17 -13.17
CA TYR A 200 13.22 9.54 -12.89
C TYR A 200 12.46 10.13 -11.70
N ARG A 201 11.13 10.05 -11.71
CA ARG A 201 10.31 10.57 -10.61
C ARG A 201 10.60 9.86 -9.29
N MET A 202 10.75 8.54 -9.33
CA MET A 202 11.12 7.77 -8.15
C MET A 202 12.50 8.17 -7.63
N HIS A 203 13.47 8.39 -8.51
CA HIS A 203 14.80 8.86 -8.12
C HIS A 203 14.73 10.25 -7.46
N HIS A 204 13.99 11.18 -8.07
CA HIS A 204 13.76 12.51 -7.52
C HIS A 204 13.09 12.47 -6.12
N GLN A 205 12.05 11.65 -5.95
CA GLN A 205 11.39 11.47 -4.64
C GLN A 205 12.34 10.86 -3.59
N LEU A 206 13.21 9.94 -3.99
CA LEU A 206 14.21 9.35 -3.09
C LEU A 206 15.27 10.39 -2.67
N GLY A 207 15.59 11.37 -3.52
CA GLY A 207 16.52 12.47 -3.19
C GLY A 207 16.04 13.35 -2.03
N HIS A 208 14.73 13.52 -1.87
CA HIS A 208 14.12 14.29 -0.78
C HIS A 208 13.84 13.46 0.49
N ILE A 209 14.35 12.23 0.61
CA ILE A 209 14.10 11.40 1.79
C ILE A 209 14.58 12.03 3.09
N SER A 210 15.65 12.84 3.07
CA SER A 210 16.25 13.44 4.27
C SER A 210 15.30 14.39 5.00
N THR A 211 14.33 14.99 4.30
CA THR A 211 13.36 15.91 4.89
C THR A 211 12.03 15.25 5.27
N MET A 212 11.85 13.98 4.92
CA MET A 212 10.60 13.25 5.16
C MET A 212 10.56 12.59 6.53
N ILE A 213 9.34 12.43 7.07
CA ILE A 213 9.10 11.70 8.31
C ILE A 213 9.57 10.24 8.14
N PRO A 214 10.24 9.61 9.14
CA PRO A 214 10.80 8.26 9.01
C PRO A 214 9.81 7.17 8.58
N MET A 215 8.52 7.36 8.84
CA MET A 215 7.45 6.47 8.41
C MET A 215 7.20 6.58 6.89
N GLU A 216 7.12 7.79 6.36
CA GLU A 216 6.94 8.06 4.93
C GLU A 216 8.13 7.56 4.13
N ALA A 217 9.35 7.79 4.63
CA ALA A 217 10.57 7.25 4.04
C ALA A 217 10.54 5.71 3.93
N ARG A 218 10.06 5.01 4.97
CA ARG A 218 9.90 3.55 4.95
C ARG A 218 8.87 3.08 3.91
N VAL A 219 7.75 3.80 3.78
CA VAL A 219 6.71 3.50 2.79
C VAL A 219 7.24 3.74 1.36
N LEU A 220 7.91 4.87 1.14
CA LEU A 220 8.49 5.22 -0.16
C LEU A 220 9.56 4.22 -0.59
N ARG A 221 10.46 3.80 0.31
CA ARG A 221 11.46 2.76 0.02
C ARG A 221 10.81 1.44 -0.40
N LYS A 222 9.74 1.00 0.28
CA LYS A 222 8.99 -0.21 -0.09
C LYS A 222 8.36 -0.08 -1.47
N LYS A 223 7.76 1.08 -1.79
CA LYS A 223 7.20 1.37 -3.12
C LYS A 223 8.30 1.36 -4.19
N ALA A 224 9.45 1.98 -3.92
CA ALA A 224 10.59 2.02 -4.84
C ALA A 224 11.15 0.62 -5.15
N THR A 225 11.34 -0.24 -4.14
CA THR A 225 11.80 -1.62 -4.37
C THR A 225 10.80 -2.39 -5.23
N LYS A 226 9.49 -2.20 -5.01
CA LYS A 226 8.46 -2.84 -5.81
C LYS A 226 8.51 -2.38 -7.28
N ILE A 227 8.58 -1.06 -7.51
CA ILE A 227 8.64 -0.48 -8.85
C ILE A 227 9.90 -0.93 -9.60
N LYS A 228 11.06 -0.96 -8.93
CA LYS A 228 12.31 -1.47 -9.53
C LYS A 228 12.18 -2.92 -10.00
N ARG A 229 11.56 -3.79 -9.18
CA ARG A 229 11.35 -5.21 -9.52
C ARG A 229 10.44 -5.38 -10.72
N ILE A 230 9.30 -4.68 -10.72
CA ILE A 230 8.33 -4.76 -11.80
C ILE A 230 8.90 -4.11 -13.08
N GLY A 231 9.54 -2.95 -12.97
CA GLY A 231 10.19 -2.27 -14.10
C GLY A 231 11.28 -3.13 -14.74
N LEU A 232 12.08 -3.85 -13.96
CA LEU A 232 13.06 -4.80 -14.48
C LEU A 232 12.40 -5.95 -15.25
N LEU A 233 11.30 -6.49 -14.74
CA LEU A 233 10.53 -7.53 -15.42
C LEU A 233 10.00 -7.03 -16.77
N LEU A 234 9.41 -5.82 -16.81
CA LEU A 234 8.90 -5.21 -18.04
C LEU A 234 10.03 -4.92 -19.05
N LEU A 235 11.19 -4.46 -18.58
CA LEU A 235 12.36 -4.20 -19.42
C LEU A 235 12.87 -5.49 -20.09
N ILE A 236 12.92 -6.61 -19.35
CA ILE A 236 13.34 -7.91 -19.89
C ILE A 236 12.39 -8.36 -20.99
N VAL A 237 11.08 -8.32 -20.73
CA VAL A 237 10.08 -8.69 -21.74
C VAL A 237 10.27 -7.85 -23.00
N LEU A 238 10.48 -6.56 -22.85
CA LEU A 238 10.70 -5.67 -23.98
C LEU A 238 12.02 -5.94 -24.73
N ALA A 239 13.11 -6.23 -24.01
CA ALA A 239 14.41 -6.54 -24.60
C ALA A 239 14.34 -7.78 -25.51
N PHE A 240 13.64 -8.83 -25.09
CA PHE A 240 13.41 -10.02 -25.91
C PHE A 240 12.45 -9.81 -27.08
N ARG A 241 11.72 -8.68 -27.12
CA ARG A 241 10.87 -8.30 -28.27
C ARG A 241 11.59 -7.50 -29.34
N LEU A 242 12.69 -6.83 -29.01
CA LEU A 242 13.45 -6.02 -29.98
C LEU A 242 13.89 -6.82 -31.22
N PRO A 243 14.35 -8.09 -31.11
CA PRO A 243 14.67 -8.89 -32.29
C PRO A 243 13.46 -9.09 -33.22
N GLY A 244 12.25 -9.30 -32.67
CA GLY A 244 11.02 -9.43 -33.46
C GLY A 244 10.67 -8.15 -34.22
N VAL A 245 10.80 -6.99 -33.55
CA VAL A 245 10.64 -5.67 -34.19
C VAL A 245 11.68 -5.47 -35.30
N GLY A 246 12.92 -5.90 -35.07
CA GLY A 246 13.98 -5.87 -36.09
C GLY A 246 13.63 -6.69 -37.33
N VAL A 247 13.10 -7.91 -37.14
CA VAL A 247 12.63 -8.75 -38.26
C VAL A 247 11.49 -8.06 -39.02
N LEU A 248 10.48 -7.53 -38.32
CA LEU A 248 9.39 -6.78 -38.96
C LEU A 248 9.88 -5.55 -39.74
N LEU A 249 10.88 -4.84 -39.22
CA LEU A 249 11.49 -3.69 -39.88
C LEU A 249 12.17 -4.11 -41.18
N VAL A 250 13.02 -5.13 -41.14
CA VAL A 250 13.74 -5.63 -42.32
C VAL A 250 12.75 -6.14 -43.38
N LEU A 251 11.68 -6.85 -42.97
CA LEU A 251 10.60 -7.26 -43.87
C LEU A 251 9.85 -6.05 -44.48
N SER A 252 9.58 -5.00 -43.70
CA SER A 252 8.92 -3.77 -44.20
C SER A 252 9.78 -3.02 -45.24
N LEU A 253 11.09 -3.19 -45.19
CA LEU A 253 12.06 -2.63 -46.14
C LEU A 253 12.22 -3.47 -47.42
N ASN A 254 11.44 -4.55 -47.59
CA ASN A 254 11.58 -5.52 -48.69
C ASN A 254 12.99 -6.14 -48.76
N MET A 255 13.65 -6.32 -47.62
CA MET A 255 14.90 -7.07 -47.56
C MET A 255 14.60 -8.55 -47.30
N ASP A 256 15.26 -9.43 -48.06
CA ASP A 256 15.11 -10.86 -47.87
C ASP A 256 15.75 -11.29 -46.55
N ILE A 257 14.95 -11.97 -45.73
CA ILE A 257 15.39 -12.61 -44.48
C ILE A 257 15.17 -14.10 -44.64
N SER A 258 16.12 -14.92 -44.19
CA SER A 258 15.90 -16.36 -44.18
C SER A 258 14.75 -16.72 -43.26
N ASP A 259 13.84 -17.58 -43.73
CA ASP A 259 12.70 -18.00 -42.92
C ASP A 259 13.12 -18.67 -41.61
N MET A 260 14.28 -19.34 -41.63
CA MET A 260 14.92 -19.89 -40.45
C MET A 260 15.13 -18.81 -39.38
N THR A 261 15.55 -17.61 -39.76
CA THR A 261 15.71 -16.48 -38.82
C THR A 261 14.37 -16.05 -38.24
N ILE A 262 13.32 -15.98 -39.06
CA ILE A 262 11.97 -15.65 -38.59
C ILE A 262 11.49 -16.70 -37.57
N GLN A 263 11.66 -17.98 -37.89
CA GLN A 263 11.30 -19.07 -36.98
C GLN A 263 12.14 -19.08 -35.71
N TRP A 264 13.42 -18.73 -35.76
CA TRP A 264 14.23 -18.60 -34.54
C TRP A 264 13.76 -17.46 -33.64
N VAL A 265 13.48 -16.29 -34.22
CA VAL A 265 13.09 -15.11 -33.44
C VAL A 265 11.72 -15.33 -32.79
N TYR A 266 10.70 -15.74 -33.56
CA TYR A 266 9.35 -15.95 -33.07
C TYR A 266 9.14 -17.33 -32.42
N GLY A 267 9.91 -18.33 -32.80
CA GLY A 267 9.85 -19.66 -32.22
C GLY A 267 10.64 -19.80 -30.92
N PHE A 268 11.74 -19.08 -30.75
CA PHE A 268 12.64 -19.36 -29.63
C PHE A 268 12.96 -18.11 -28.80
N ILE A 269 13.38 -17.02 -29.44
CA ILE A 269 13.87 -15.84 -28.71
C ILE A 269 12.76 -15.13 -27.91
N ILE A 270 11.62 -14.87 -28.54
CA ILE A 270 10.49 -14.20 -27.86
C ILE A 270 9.95 -15.01 -26.65
N PRO A 271 9.63 -16.31 -26.76
CA PRO A 271 9.14 -17.08 -25.61
C PRO A 271 10.19 -17.25 -24.51
N LEU A 272 11.48 -17.26 -24.85
CA LEU A 272 12.56 -17.25 -23.87
C LEU A 272 12.47 -16.02 -22.95
N GLY A 273 12.02 -14.87 -23.47
CA GLY A 273 11.72 -13.70 -22.66
C GLY A 273 10.65 -13.95 -21.59
N GLY A 274 9.61 -14.72 -21.92
CA GLY A 274 8.58 -15.15 -20.95
C GLY A 274 9.14 -16.07 -19.87
N ILE A 275 10.01 -17.01 -20.23
CA ILE A 275 10.68 -17.93 -19.30
C ILE A 275 11.57 -17.15 -18.32
N VAL A 276 12.39 -16.23 -18.84
CA VAL A 276 13.28 -15.39 -18.04
C VAL A 276 12.48 -14.46 -17.13
N ALA A 277 11.41 -13.84 -17.63
CA ALA A 277 10.54 -12.99 -16.84
C ALA A 277 9.86 -13.74 -15.67
N CYS A 278 9.33 -14.95 -15.94
CA CYS A 278 8.74 -15.80 -14.90
C CYS A 278 9.78 -16.23 -13.86
N THR A 279 10.95 -16.67 -14.32
CA THR A 279 12.05 -17.11 -13.45
C THR A 279 12.51 -15.96 -12.55
N LEU A 280 12.71 -14.77 -13.11
CA LEU A 280 13.09 -13.60 -12.33
C LEU A 280 12.01 -13.22 -11.32
N TYR A 281 10.73 -13.28 -11.70
CA TYR A 281 9.63 -13.05 -10.76
C TYR A 281 9.69 -14.04 -9.59
N LEU A 282 9.86 -15.33 -9.85
CA LEU A 282 10.00 -16.37 -8.81
C LEU A 282 11.19 -16.10 -7.88
N ILE A 283 12.36 -15.75 -8.43
CA ILE A 283 13.55 -15.39 -7.65
C ILE A 283 13.27 -14.17 -6.76
N MET A 284 12.67 -13.11 -7.32
CA MET A 284 12.37 -11.88 -6.58
C MET A 284 11.33 -12.08 -5.47
N VAL A 285 10.40 -13.00 -5.67
CA VAL A 285 9.34 -13.38 -4.73
C VAL A 285 9.87 -14.30 -3.63
N GLY A 286 10.74 -15.27 -3.97
CA GLY A 286 11.32 -16.26 -3.07
C GLY A 286 12.46 -15.73 -2.19
N CYS A 287 13.39 -14.95 -2.76
CA CYS A 287 14.55 -14.41 -2.03
C CYS A 287 14.17 -13.48 -0.86
N LYS A 288 12.94 -12.96 -0.83
CA LYS A 288 12.48 -12.05 0.23
C LYS A 288 12.39 -12.72 1.60
N ASN A 289 12.16 -14.03 1.68
CA ASN A 289 12.10 -14.74 2.97
C ASN A 289 13.46 -15.24 3.44
N SER A 290 14.39 -15.54 2.52
CA SER A 290 15.73 -16.02 2.87
C SER A 290 16.69 -14.88 3.20
N MET A 291 16.72 -13.82 2.39
CA MET A 291 17.80 -12.84 2.43
C MET A 291 17.62 -11.76 3.50
N GLN A 292 16.38 -11.55 3.98
CA GLN A 292 16.07 -10.52 4.98
C GLN A 292 16.49 -10.92 6.41
N SER A 293 16.87 -12.18 6.64
CA SER A 293 17.37 -12.64 7.95
C SER A 293 18.90 -12.78 8.03
N ARG A 294 19.64 -12.88 6.90
CA ARG A 294 21.07 -13.24 6.93
C ARG A 294 22.05 -12.29 6.24
N CYS A 295 21.69 -11.61 5.14
CA CYS A 295 22.69 -10.83 4.38
C CYS A 295 22.61 -9.31 4.54
N PHE A 296 21.54 -8.77 5.13
CA PHE A 296 21.47 -7.36 5.50
C PHE A 296 21.62 -7.16 7.01
N LYS A 297 22.66 -7.77 7.60
CA LYS A 297 23.45 -7.02 8.59
C LYS A 297 24.24 -5.96 7.82
N PHE A 298 23.51 -5.00 7.24
CA PHE A 298 24.09 -3.66 7.15
C PHE A 298 24.33 -3.34 8.62
N ARG A 299 25.59 -3.43 9.08
CA ARG A 299 26.00 -2.63 10.22
C ARG A 299 25.44 -1.25 9.87
N PRO A 300 24.45 -0.70 10.60
CA PRO A 300 24.27 0.73 10.49
C PRO A 300 25.69 1.27 10.66
N ARG A 301 26.20 1.95 9.63
CA ARG A 301 27.27 2.90 9.90
C ARG A 301 26.65 3.71 11.02
N GLU A 302 27.15 3.52 12.24
CA GLU A 302 27.03 4.52 13.27
C GLU A 302 27.53 5.78 12.56
N TYR A 303 26.57 6.51 12.00
CA TYR A 303 26.62 7.93 12.17
C TYR A 303 26.52 8.05 13.69
N GLU A 304 27.68 8.04 14.35
CA GLU A 304 27.95 9.01 15.38
C GLU A 304 27.49 10.34 14.78
N ALA A 305 26.19 10.61 14.94
CA ALA A 305 25.75 11.96 15.08
C ALA A 305 26.43 12.38 16.37
N THR A 306 27.64 12.93 16.23
CA THR A 306 28.35 13.60 17.28
C THR A 306 27.37 14.62 17.83
N VAL A 307 26.82 14.32 19.00
CA VAL A 307 25.95 15.22 19.77
C VAL A 307 26.71 16.53 20.10
N GLU A 308 28.03 16.55 19.90
CA GLU A 308 28.92 17.70 19.97
C GLU A 308 28.57 18.87 19.05
N SER A 309 27.74 18.72 18.01
CA SER A 309 27.31 19.90 17.21
C SER A 309 26.03 20.58 17.71
N LEU A 310 25.41 20.10 18.79
CA LEU A 310 24.22 20.71 19.41
C LEU A 310 24.42 21.09 20.88
N SER A 311 25.47 20.59 21.55
CA SER A 311 25.92 21.12 22.84
C SER A 311 27.13 22.02 22.61
N GLY A 312 26.90 23.34 22.56
CA GLY A 312 27.99 24.29 22.70
C GLY A 312 28.80 23.96 23.97
N ASN A 313 30.12 23.86 23.81
CA ASN A 313 31.09 23.60 24.85
C ASN A 313 30.79 24.39 26.15
N GLN A 314 30.29 23.70 27.16
CA GLN A 314 30.54 24.03 28.56
C GLN A 314 30.84 22.74 29.31
N THR A 315 32.12 22.51 29.55
CA THR A 315 32.61 21.54 30.52
C THR A 315 32.17 21.99 31.91
N VAL A 316 31.15 21.34 32.48
CA VAL A 316 30.83 21.48 33.91
C VAL A 316 31.70 20.51 34.69
N SER A 317 32.55 21.10 35.54
CA SER A 317 33.43 20.42 36.48
C SER A 317 32.66 19.48 37.41
N ALA A 318 33.06 18.22 37.45
CA ALA A 318 32.64 17.24 38.44
C ALA A 318 33.34 17.55 39.77
N ASN A 319 32.79 18.46 40.58
CA ASN A 319 33.17 18.65 41.98
C ASN A 319 32.10 19.48 42.70
N LEU A 320 31.03 18.83 43.18
CA LEU A 320 30.14 19.43 44.20
C LEU A 320 29.18 18.36 44.76
N TYR A 321 29.71 17.42 45.54
CA TYR A 321 28.95 16.68 46.55
C TYR A 321 29.89 16.30 47.70
N SER A 322 30.12 17.24 48.61
CA SER A 322 30.68 16.98 49.95
C SER A 322 30.63 18.26 50.77
N SER A 323 29.50 18.50 51.45
CA SER A 323 29.43 18.95 52.85
C SER A 323 28.10 19.63 53.12
N ALA A 324 27.34 19.07 54.06
CA ALA A 324 26.51 19.79 55.02
C ALA A 324 25.79 18.74 55.89
N ASN A 325 26.52 18.22 56.86
CA ASN A 325 25.94 17.88 58.15
C ASN A 325 25.88 19.19 58.95
N GLU A 326 24.71 19.58 59.44
CA GLU A 326 24.53 20.06 60.81
C GLU A 326 23.04 20.25 61.15
N GLU A 327 22.64 19.47 62.15
CA GLU A 327 21.66 19.68 63.22
C GLU A 327 20.60 20.79 63.10
N SER A 328 19.32 20.42 63.25
CA SER A 328 18.55 20.77 64.47
C SER A 328 17.10 20.28 64.47
N SER A 329 16.70 19.79 65.66
CA SER A 329 15.35 19.74 66.25
C SER A 329 14.24 18.93 65.57
N VAL A 330 14.17 17.66 65.98
CA VAL A 330 13.08 17.07 66.77
C VAL A 330 11.73 17.81 66.72
N VAL A 331 10.79 17.27 65.94
CA VAL A 331 9.36 17.23 66.31
C VAL A 331 8.86 15.82 66.04
N ASN A 332 8.66 15.08 67.13
CA ASN A 332 8.01 13.78 67.15
C ASN A 332 6.52 13.94 66.85
N TYR A 333 6.07 13.38 65.73
CA TYR A 333 4.70 12.87 65.58
C TYR A 333 4.77 11.40 65.15
N GLU A 334 4.89 10.52 66.14
CA GLU A 334 4.41 9.14 66.03
C GLU A 334 2.88 9.15 65.96
N LYS A 335 2.32 8.69 64.82
CA LYS A 335 1.16 7.77 64.75
C LYS A 335 0.71 7.58 63.29
N SER A 336 1.01 6.40 62.75
CA SER A 336 0.19 5.60 61.82
C SER A 336 -0.57 6.30 60.67
N PRO A 337 -0.34 5.91 59.40
CA PRO A 337 -1.43 5.76 58.45
C PRO A 337 -1.93 4.31 58.51
N THR A 338 -3.07 4.15 59.15
CA THR A 338 -3.96 3.02 58.96
C THR A 338 -4.19 2.83 57.45
N LYS A 339 -4.20 1.56 57.01
CA LYS A 339 -4.63 1.10 55.69
C LYS A 339 -5.71 2.03 55.13
N GLY A 340 -5.29 2.89 54.20
CA GLY A 340 -6.15 3.86 53.56
C GLY A 340 -7.31 3.14 52.93
N LYS A 341 -8.51 3.47 53.39
CA LYS A 341 -9.78 3.09 52.78
C LYS A 341 -9.65 3.39 51.29
N SER A 342 -9.62 2.34 50.48
CA SER A 342 -9.87 2.42 49.05
C SER A 342 -11.15 3.23 48.87
N PHE A 343 -11.00 4.49 48.49
CA PHE A 343 -12.09 5.29 47.97
C PHE A 343 -12.50 4.58 46.68
N LYS A 344 -13.42 3.63 46.79
CA LYS A 344 -14.27 3.21 45.69
C LYS A 344 -15.02 4.46 45.26
N ARG A 345 -14.39 5.30 44.42
CA ARG A 345 -15.10 6.31 43.65
C ARG A 345 -16.12 5.53 42.83
N LEU A 346 -17.38 5.56 43.26
CA LEU A 346 -18.53 5.16 42.48
C LEU A 346 -18.55 6.06 41.24
N PHE A 347 -17.85 5.66 40.20
CA PHE A 347 -17.97 6.26 38.87
C PHE A 347 -19.26 5.72 38.25
N SER A 348 -20.40 6.27 38.67
CA SER A 348 -21.63 6.14 37.91
C SER A 348 -21.52 7.11 36.73
N GLY A 349 -21.19 6.60 35.55
CA GLY A 349 -21.29 7.32 34.28
C GLY A 349 -22.74 7.61 33.89
N THR A 350 -23.56 8.06 34.85
CA THR A 350 -24.90 8.56 34.62
C THR A 350 -24.77 9.90 33.92
N THR A 351 -25.25 9.94 32.68
CA THR A 351 -25.35 11.16 31.90
C THR A 351 -26.05 12.25 32.73
N PRO A 352 -25.45 13.45 32.87
CA PRO A 352 -26.13 14.56 33.52
C PRO A 352 -27.40 14.94 32.76
N GLY A 353 -28.49 15.23 33.48
CA GLY A 353 -29.74 15.65 32.85
C GLY A 353 -29.63 17.02 32.15
N GLU A 354 -28.79 17.89 32.71
CA GLU A 354 -28.57 19.25 32.23
C GLU A 354 -27.08 19.60 32.26
N VAL A 355 -26.62 20.23 31.18
CA VAL A 355 -25.23 20.64 30.96
C VAL A 355 -25.21 22.05 30.40
N SER A 356 -24.46 22.94 31.04
CA SER A 356 -24.28 24.32 30.57
C SER A 356 -23.04 24.42 29.69
N TRP A 357 -23.17 25.02 28.50
CA TRP A 357 -22.04 25.29 27.61
C TRP A 357 -21.37 26.61 28.01
N ILE A 358 -20.15 26.54 28.53
CA ILE A 358 -19.43 27.73 29.01
C ILE A 358 -18.77 28.49 27.85
N ARG A 359 -17.98 27.79 27.04
CA ARG A 359 -17.25 28.41 25.92
C ARG A 359 -16.81 27.38 24.90
N ASP A 360 -16.64 27.83 23.66
CA ASP A 360 -16.05 27.01 22.61
C ASP A 360 -14.56 26.76 22.88
N ALA A 361 -14.10 25.54 22.62
CA ALA A 361 -12.69 25.19 22.66
C ALA A 361 -12.16 25.12 21.22
N LEU A 362 -11.25 26.02 20.88
CA LEU A 362 -10.55 25.99 19.59
C LEU A 362 -9.48 24.90 19.63
N ILE A 363 -9.86 23.68 19.27
CA ILE A 363 -8.90 22.59 19.08
C ILE A 363 -8.63 22.49 17.57
N PRO A 364 -7.40 22.75 17.10
CA PRO A 364 -7.03 22.60 15.71
C PRO A 364 -6.98 21.11 15.34
N ASP A 365 -8.14 20.50 15.20
CA ASP A 365 -8.30 19.12 14.78
C ASP A 365 -8.52 19.07 13.26
N LYS A 366 -7.92 18.07 12.60
CA LYS A 366 -8.21 17.76 11.19
C LYS A 366 -9.67 17.31 11.00
N PHE A 367 -10.32 16.87 12.08
CA PHE A 367 -11.73 16.49 12.07
C PHE A 367 -12.60 17.69 12.45
N THR A 368 -13.66 17.91 11.67
CA THR A 368 -14.62 19.03 11.77
C THR A 368 -15.53 18.99 13.02
N GLY A 369 -15.06 18.40 14.12
CA GLY A 369 -15.81 18.33 15.37
C GLY A 369 -15.85 19.70 16.07
N ARG A 370 -17.01 20.06 16.61
CA ARG A 370 -17.14 21.21 17.51
C ARG A 370 -16.76 20.76 18.93
N TYR A 371 -15.88 21.51 19.57
CA TYR A 371 -15.44 21.27 20.93
C TYR A 371 -15.89 22.42 21.85
N GLY A 372 -16.32 22.08 23.06
CA GLY A 372 -16.78 23.05 24.05
C GLY A 372 -16.36 22.67 25.44
N ILE A 373 -16.07 23.66 26.28
CA ILE A 373 -15.99 23.45 27.72
C ILE A 373 -17.40 23.52 28.28
N VAL A 374 -17.78 22.47 28.99
CA VAL A 374 -19.10 22.36 29.61
C VAL A 374 -18.98 22.23 31.11
N GLU A 375 -20.03 22.64 31.81
CA GLU A 375 -20.20 22.50 33.24
C GLU A 375 -21.54 21.85 33.57
N TRP A 376 -21.55 20.96 34.56
CA TRP A 376 -22.78 20.33 35.05
C TRP A 376 -22.72 20.14 36.56
N GLN A 377 -23.90 20.02 37.18
CA GLN A 377 -24.02 19.67 38.59
C GLN A 377 -23.99 18.16 38.75
N THR A 378 -23.15 17.69 39.68
CA THR A 378 -23.14 16.28 40.08
C THR A 378 -24.25 16.00 41.09
N ALA A 379 -24.50 14.72 41.41
CA ALA A 379 -25.57 14.32 42.34
C ALA A 379 -25.46 14.94 43.75
N ASN A 380 -24.28 15.42 44.14
CA ASN A 380 -24.04 16.10 45.42
C ASN A 380 -24.11 17.65 45.30
N GLY A 381 -24.52 18.20 44.15
CA GLY A 381 -24.57 19.63 43.90
C GLY A 381 -23.22 20.31 43.68
N SER A 382 -22.14 19.55 43.50
CA SER A 382 -20.83 20.12 43.15
C SER A 382 -20.72 20.34 41.64
N PRO A 383 -20.29 21.53 41.19
CA PRO A 383 -20.06 21.79 39.78
C PRO A 383 -18.85 21.00 39.29
N ARG A 384 -18.99 20.38 38.11
CA ARG A 384 -17.89 19.72 37.39
C ARG A 384 -17.75 20.28 36.00
N ARG A 385 -16.51 20.34 35.52
CA ARG A 385 -16.16 20.78 34.18
C ARG A 385 -15.57 19.65 33.35
N GLY A 386 -15.80 19.70 32.05
CA GLY A 386 -15.28 18.74 31.10
C GLY A 386 -15.15 19.35 29.70
N LEU A 387 -14.37 18.69 28.87
CA LEU A 387 -14.27 18.98 27.45
C LEU A 387 -15.29 18.11 26.72
N MET A 388 -16.27 18.74 26.08
CA MET A 388 -17.28 18.07 25.27
C MET A 388 -16.93 18.16 23.80
N LYS A 389 -16.98 17.01 23.12
CA LYS A 389 -16.86 16.87 21.67
C LYS A 389 -18.24 16.54 21.09
N VAL A 390 -18.65 17.32 20.08
CA VAL A 390 -19.93 17.19 19.38
C VAL A 390 -19.73 16.44 18.08
N TYR A 391 -20.51 15.37 17.89
CA TYR A 391 -20.51 14.57 16.67
C TYR A 391 -21.79 14.79 15.89
N PRO A 392 -21.69 15.25 14.63
CA PRO A 392 -22.84 15.34 13.75
C PRO A 392 -23.30 13.92 13.35
N PRO A 393 -24.55 13.75 12.86
CA PRO A 393 -25.12 12.45 12.53
C PRO A 393 -24.24 11.57 11.60
N GLN A 394 -23.51 12.19 10.67
CA GLN A 394 -22.62 11.52 9.73
C GLN A 394 -21.44 10.80 10.42
N GLN A 395 -21.08 11.21 11.64
CA GLN A 395 -19.94 10.70 12.40
C GLN A 395 -20.35 9.67 13.49
N TYR A 396 -21.55 9.08 13.40
CA TYR A 396 -22.04 8.10 14.38
C TYR A 396 -21.06 6.95 14.66
N LYS A 397 -20.44 6.39 13.61
CA LYS A 397 -19.48 5.29 13.75
C LYS A 397 -18.24 5.71 14.56
N LEU A 398 -17.77 6.94 14.34
CA LEU A 398 -16.61 7.49 15.05
C LEU A 398 -16.96 7.69 16.53
N TRP A 399 -18.09 8.33 16.83
CA TRP A 399 -18.58 8.50 18.20
C TRP A 399 -18.72 7.17 18.94
N THR A 400 -19.31 6.15 18.30
CA THR A 400 -19.52 4.82 18.90
C THR A 400 -18.20 4.16 19.24
N MET A 401 -17.22 4.22 18.33
CA MET A 401 -15.89 3.67 18.55
C MET A 401 -15.14 4.40 19.67
N GLU A 402 -15.16 5.73 19.67
CA GLU A 402 -14.43 6.55 20.64
C GLU A 402 -15.03 6.42 22.05
N SER A 403 -16.36 6.55 22.17
CA SER A 403 -17.08 6.36 23.45
C SER A 403 -16.94 4.96 24.01
N SER A 404 -17.03 3.91 23.19
CA SER A 404 -16.85 2.53 23.67
C SER A 404 -15.41 2.24 24.10
N THR A 405 -14.41 2.80 23.40
CA THR A 405 -12.99 2.64 23.77
C THR A 405 -12.70 3.33 25.10
N LEU A 406 -13.15 4.56 25.27
CA LEU A 406 -12.99 5.31 26.52
C LEU A 406 -13.76 4.68 27.69
N ALA A 407 -14.99 4.20 27.43
CA ALA A 407 -15.76 3.47 28.44
C ALA A 407 -15.07 2.15 28.83
N LYS A 408 -14.43 1.44 27.88
CA LYS A 408 -13.64 0.23 28.18
C LYS A 408 -12.44 0.56 29.05
N LEU A 409 -11.68 1.60 28.72
CA LEU A 409 -10.55 2.07 29.52
C LEU A 409 -10.96 2.41 30.94
N ASN A 410 -12.06 3.13 31.09
CA ASN A 410 -12.58 3.50 32.40
C ASN A 410 -12.99 2.26 33.24
N ARG A 411 -13.43 1.17 32.60
CA ARG A 411 -13.75 -0.10 33.29
C ARG A 411 -12.50 -0.89 33.70
N LEU A 412 -11.40 -0.77 32.96
CA LEU A 412 -10.13 -1.45 33.26
C LEU A 412 -9.39 -0.82 34.46
N GLY A 413 -9.72 0.43 34.78
CA GLY A 413 -9.13 1.19 35.88
C GLY A 413 -8.67 2.56 35.40
N HIS A 414 -8.70 3.54 36.31
CA HIS A 414 -8.11 4.84 36.06
C HIS A 414 -6.58 4.70 36.02
N HIS A 415 -5.95 5.36 35.04
CA HIS A 415 -4.51 5.48 34.93
C HIS A 415 -4.15 6.96 34.85
N ASP A 416 -3.19 7.42 35.65
CA ASP A 416 -2.83 8.85 35.82
C ASP A 416 -2.31 9.54 34.54
N ASN A 417 -2.12 8.78 33.46
CA ASN A 417 -1.68 9.27 32.14
C ASN A 417 -2.71 9.04 31.02
N ILE A 418 -3.93 8.57 31.33
CA ILE A 418 -5.00 8.39 30.35
C ILE A 418 -6.14 9.37 30.66
N VAL A 419 -6.67 10.04 29.63
CA VAL A 419 -7.79 10.97 29.81
C VAL A 419 -9.00 10.27 30.46
N ASP A 420 -9.59 10.97 31.43
CA ASP A 420 -10.80 10.49 32.09
C ASP A 420 -12.02 10.59 31.17
N PHE A 421 -12.70 9.46 31.03
CA PHE A 421 -14.03 9.37 30.46
C PHE A 421 -15.06 9.80 31.51
N LEU A 422 -15.82 10.87 31.22
CA LEU A 422 -16.82 11.38 32.16
C LEU A 422 -18.21 10.85 31.80
N TRP A 423 -18.65 11.05 30.56
CA TRP A 423 -19.93 10.54 30.05
C TRP A 423 -20.01 10.66 28.52
N ALA A 424 -20.94 9.92 27.91
CA ALA A 424 -21.31 10.07 26.50
C ALA A 424 -22.83 9.94 26.37
N THR A 425 -23.43 10.75 25.50
CA THR A 425 -24.89 10.79 25.36
C THR A 425 -25.34 11.25 23.98
N THR A 426 -26.63 11.15 23.73
CA THR A 426 -27.34 11.70 22.57
C THR A 426 -28.07 12.98 22.98
N SER A 427 -28.38 13.85 22.01
CA SER A 427 -29.15 15.07 22.27
C SER A 427 -30.56 14.86 22.84
N THR A 428 -31.10 13.64 22.76
CA THR A 428 -32.38 13.29 23.37
C THR A 428 -32.32 13.10 24.88
N SER A 429 -31.15 12.81 25.44
CA SER A 429 -31.02 12.36 26.84
C SER A 429 -30.34 13.37 27.76
N CYS A 430 -29.84 14.47 27.22
CA CYS A 430 -29.12 15.52 27.95
C CYS A 430 -29.49 16.87 27.36
N ARG A 431 -30.06 17.76 28.17
CA ARG A 431 -30.33 19.14 27.76
C ARG A 431 -29.04 19.94 27.82
N ILE A 432 -28.60 20.48 26.68
CA ILE A 432 -27.46 21.39 26.65
C ILE A 432 -28.01 22.81 26.57
N GLU A 433 -27.76 23.59 27.60
CA GLU A 433 -28.06 25.02 27.61
C GLU A 433 -26.93 25.76 26.89
N HIS A 434 -27.20 26.22 25.66
CA HIS A 434 -26.29 27.12 24.95
C HIS A 434 -26.59 28.56 25.36
N GLN A 435 -25.55 29.29 25.80
CA GLN A 435 -25.66 30.71 26.14
C GLN A 435 -25.98 31.64 24.93
N ARG A 436 -26.12 31.10 23.71
CA ARG A 436 -26.48 31.87 22.52
C ARG A 436 -27.83 31.43 21.98
N ALA A 437 -28.84 32.23 22.28
CA ALA A 437 -30.12 32.23 21.60
C ALA A 437 -29.93 32.79 20.17
N GLU A 438 -29.56 31.93 19.23
CA GLU A 438 -29.85 32.20 17.81
C GLU A 438 -30.95 31.26 17.37
N SER A 439 -32.15 31.83 17.43
CA SER A 439 -33.41 31.33 16.89
C SER A 439 -33.26 31.02 15.41
N ASN A 440 -33.09 29.75 15.08
CA ASN A 440 -33.78 29.17 13.94
C ASN A 440 -33.97 27.67 14.18
N THR A 441 -35.22 27.33 14.44
CA THR A 441 -35.76 26.00 14.70
C THR A 441 -35.77 25.15 13.42
N ASP A 442 -34.61 24.93 12.81
CA ASP A 442 -34.50 24.09 11.62
C ASP A 442 -33.84 22.75 11.97
N ASN A 443 -34.70 21.74 12.08
CA ASN A 443 -34.38 20.31 12.12
C ASN A 443 -33.27 19.93 13.12
N LEU A 444 -33.68 19.64 14.38
CA LEU A 444 -32.85 19.03 15.42
C LEU A 444 -32.19 17.74 14.90
N LYS A 445 -31.05 17.88 14.22
CA LYS A 445 -30.19 16.77 13.84
C LYS A 445 -29.76 16.10 15.14
N LEU A 446 -29.94 14.78 15.23
CA LEU A 446 -29.55 13.98 16.38
C LEU A 446 -28.02 14.05 16.55
N GLU A 447 -27.56 15.02 17.33
CA GLU A 447 -26.18 15.18 17.73
C GLU A 447 -25.84 14.21 18.85
N ARG A 448 -24.56 13.87 18.92
CA ARG A 448 -24.03 12.99 19.96
C ARG A 448 -22.85 13.66 20.63
N TYR A 449 -22.74 13.44 21.92
CA TYR A 449 -21.80 14.13 22.78
C TYR A 449 -20.90 13.12 23.48
N LEU A 450 -19.63 13.47 23.58
CA LEU A 450 -18.62 12.75 24.34
C LEU A 450 -17.94 13.77 25.26
N CYS A 451 -17.96 13.53 26.56
CA CYS A 451 -17.33 14.40 27.54
C CYS A 451 -16.16 13.71 28.23
N THR A 452 -15.00 14.37 28.19
CA THR A 452 -13.77 13.96 28.85
C THR A 452 -13.30 15.00 29.86
N ALA A 453 -12.32 14.68 30.70
CA ALA A 453 -11.67 15.69 31.53
C ALA A 453 -11.12 16.85 30.69
N PHE A 454 -11.27 18.07 31.21
CA PHE A 454 -10.71 19.28 30.63
C PHE A 454 -9.33 19.56 31.22
N TYR A 455 -8.36 19.85 30.36
CA TYR A 455 -6.99 20.18 30.74
C TYR A 455 -6.71 21.66 30.43
N PRO A 456 -6.44 22.50 31.45
CA PRO A 456 -6.40 23.95 31.30
C PRO A 456 -5.20 24.45 30.46
N HIS A 457 -4.11 23.67 30.41
CA HIS A 457 -2.90 24.05 29.67
C HIS A 457 -2.92 23.57 28.21
N GLY A 458 -4.02 22.96 27.77
CA GLY A 458 -4.19 22.53 26.39
C GLY A 458 -3.29 21.35 26.01
N THR A 459 -2.80 21.38 24.77
CA THR A 459 -1.98 20.31 24.19
C THR A 459 -0.50 20.50 24.50
N LEU A 460 0.26 19.40 24.50
CA LEU A 460 1.71 19.44 24.65
C LEU A 460 2.38 20.30 23.58
N ARG A 461 1.81 20.35 22.36
CA ARG A 461 2.27 21.25 21.30
C ARG A 461 2.15 22.71 21.70
N GLU A 462 1.00 23.12 22.23
CA GLU A 462 0.75 24.50 22.66
C GLU A 462 1.69 24.89 23.80
N VAL A 463 1.88 24.00 24.78
CA VAL A 463 2.82 24.20 25.89
C VAL A 463 4.27 24.34 25.39
N LEU A 464 4.70 23.46 24.48
CA LEU A 464 6.04 23.53 23.88
C LEU A 464 6.24 24.81 23.05
N GLN A 465 5.20 25.29 22.36
CA GLN A 465 5.26 26.53 21.58
C GLN A 465 5.28 27.76 22.48
N ALA A 466 4.48 27.79 23.55
CA ALA A 466 4.42 28.90 24.50
C ALA A 466 5.69 29.00 25.37
N HIS A 467 6.38 27.88 25.60
CA HIS A 467 7.48 27.78 26.55
C HIS A 467 8.76 27.15 25.99
N ALA A 468 9.00 27.25 24.67
CA ALA A 468 10.13 26.61 24.00
C ALA A 468 11.49 26.86 24.69
N ASN A 469 11.74 28.09 25.15
CA ASN A 469 13.00 28.49 25.79
C ASN A 469 13.09 28.10 27.27
N LYS A 470 12.00 27.64 27.88
CA LYS A 470 11.90 27.28 29.31
C LYS A 470 11.78 25.77 29.54
N PHE A 471 11.67 24.98 28.47
CA PHE A 471 11.49 23.53 28.55
C PHE A 471 12.84 22.83 28.77
N LYS A 472 13.31 22.83 30.02
CA LYS A 472 14.56 22.17 30.47
C LYS A 472 14.50 20.66 30.19
N GLU A 473 15.67 20.04 30.00
CA GLU A 473 15.81 18.60 29.70
C GLU A 473 15.10 17.69 30.72
N ASN A 474 15.16 18.03 32.01
CA ASN A 474 14.47 17.28 33.08
C ASN A 474 12.95 17.24 32.87
N LEU A 475 12.34 18.32 32.36
CA LEU A 475 10.91 18.37 32.06
C LEU A 475 10.58 17.52 30.84
N ALA A 476 11.44 17.56 29.82
CA ALA A 476 11.31 16.69 28.66
C ALA A 476 11.38 15.21 29.06
N HIS A 477 12.31 14.85 29.94
CA HIS A 477 12.44 13.50 30.45
C HIS A 477 11.20 13.06 31.22
N ASN A 478 10.70 13.89 32.15
CA ASN A 478 9.48 13.61 32.91
C ASN A 478 8.26 13.48 32.01
N ALA A 479 8.15 14.35 31.00
CA ALA A 479 7.07 14.30 30.02
C ALA A 479 7.09 12.99 29.22
N LEU A 480 8.26 12.62 28.70
CA LEU A 480 8.46 11.38 27.95
C LEU A 480 8.19 10.14 28.81
N LEU A 481 8.57 10.17 30.10
CA LEU A 481 8.31 9.08 31.03
C LEU A 481 6.81 8.87 31.25
N GLN A 482 6.05 9.95 31.45
CA GLN A 482 4.59 9.88 31.60
C GLN A 482 3.90 9.40 30.33
N ILE A 483 4.39 9.85 29.17
CA ILE A 483 3.94 9.37 27.87
C ILE A 483 4.20 7.85 27.74
N ALA A 484 5.43 7.40 28.04
CA ALA A 484 5.78 5.99 27.97
C ALA A 484 4.91 5.12 28.89
N LYS A 485 4.61 5.59 30.11
CA LYS A 485 3.72 4.90 31.06
C LYS A 485 2.31 4.71 30.51
N GLY A 486 1.69 5.75 29.94
CA GLY A 486 0.36 5.59 29.38
C GLY A 486 0.34 4.73 28.10
N ILE A 487 1.37 4.78 27.25
CA ILE A 487 1.50 3.85 26.11
C ILE A 487 1.59 2.40 26.58
N LEU A 488 2.43 2.14 27.59
CA LEU A 488 2.58 0.81 28.18
C LEU A 488 1.23 0.29 28.69
N TYR A 489 0.49 1.13 29.44
CA TYR A 489 -0.84 0.78 29.91
C TYR A 489 -1.82 0.43 28.78
N LEU A 490 -1.80 1.16 27.66
CA LEU A 490 -2.64 0.84 26.50
C LEU A 490 -2.26 -0.54 25.91
N HIS A 491 -0.96 -0.81 25.77
CA HIS A 491 -0.47 -2.07 25.21
C HIS A 491 -0.76 -3.26 26.12
N ASP A 492 -0.57 -3.12 27.43
CA ASP A 492 -0.90 -4.16 28.43
C ASP A 492 -2.38 -4.54 28.40
N ASN A 493 -3.24 -3.62 27.94
CA ASN A 493 -4.67 -3.82 27.77
C ASN A 493 -5.10 -4.09 26.31
N ASN A 494 -4.15 -4.46 25.44
CA ASN A 494 -4.36 -4.82 24.04
C ASN A 494 -5.07 -3.71 23.23
N MET A 495 -4.68 -2.45 23.45
CA MET A 495 -5.16 -1.30 22.69
C MET A 495 -4.04 -0.67 21.88
N SER A 496 -4.24 -0.57 20.57
CA SER A 496 -3.31 0.11 19.67
C SER A 496 -3.65 1.60 19.59
N HIS A 497 -2.65 2.45 19.80
CA HIS A 497 -2.72 3.86 19.44
C HIS A 497 -2.29 4.04 17.97
N GLN A 498 -2.99 4.86 17.17
CA GLN A 498 -2.66 5.04 15.74
C GLN A 498 -1.74 6.23 15.48
N ASP A 499 -2.01 7.37 16.13
CA ASP A 499 -1.32 8.62 15.86
C ASP A 499 -1.04 9.35 17.18
N LEU A 500 0.11 9.05 17.75
CA LEU A 500 0.59 9.69 18.96
C LEU A 500 1.52 10.84 18.57
N ASN A 501 0.98 12.06 18.67
CA ASN A 501 1.72 13.29 18.40
C ASN A 501 1.40 14.34 19.47
N THR A 502 2.16 15.42 19.50
CA THR A 502 2.06 16.47 20.53
C THR A 502 0.73 17.24 20.54
N GLN A 503 -0.11 17.11 19.49
CA GLN A 503 -1.45 17.71 19.42
C GLN A 503 -2.50 16.85 20.14
N ASN A 504 -2.22 15.55 20.31
CA ASN A 504 -3.14 14.58 20.92
C ASN A 504 -2.79 14.29 22.40
N ILE A 505 -1.77 14.95 22.92
CA ILE A 505 -1.31 14.81 24.30
C ILE A 505 -1.72 16.08 25.04
N HIS A 506 -2.50 15.95 26.11
CA HIS A 506 -3.00 17.06 26.91
C HIS A 506 -2.17 17.21 28.18
N VAL A 507 -2.01 18.44 28.64
CA VAL A 507 -1.16 18.77 29.79
C VAL A 507 -2.03 19.24 30.95
N GLY A 508 -2.00 18.49 32.03
CA GLY A 508 -2.69 18.78 33.28
C GLY A 508 -1.77 19.33 34.38
N GLY A 509 -2.33 19.48 35.58
CA GLY A 509 -1.60 19.91 36.78
C GLY A 509 -1.45 21.43 36.95
N LYS A 510 -0.68 21.84 37.95
CA LYS A 510 -0.26 23.24 38.11
C LYS A 510 1.03 23.47 37.32
N ILE A 511 1.08 24.56 36.56
CA ILE A 511 2.32 25.09 35.99
C ILE A 511 2.66 26.34 36.80
N GLU A 512 3.71 26.29 37.62
CA GLU A 512 4.20 27.46 38.35
C GLU A 512 5.12 28.29 37.44
N ASN A 513 4.89 29.61 37.39
CA ASN A 513 5.44 30.49 36.36
C ASN A 513 6.96 30.81 36.49
N SER A 514 7.57 30.52 37.64
CA SER A 514 8.97 30.88 37.93
C SER A 514 9.99 29.85 37.43
N ASP A 515 9.61 28.57 37.42
CA ASP A 515 10.33 27.48 36.79
C ASP A 515 9.25 26.52 36.31
N LEU A 516 9.12 26.25 35.01
CA LEU A 516 8.15 25.24 34.57
C LEU A 516 8.45 23.95 35.33
N VAL A 517 7.62 23.59 36.30
CA VAL A 517 7.69 22.29 36.96
C VAL A 517 6.37 21.61 36.69
N PHE A 518 6.40 20.53 35.90
CA PHE A 518 5.25 19.66 35.72
C PHE A 518 5.13 18.80 36.98
N MET A 519 4.30 19.22 37.92
CA MET A 519 4.13 18.46 39.16
C MET A 519 3.22 17.24 38.99
N ASP A 520 2.19 17.30 38.12
CA ASP A 520 1.07 16.37 38.34
C ASP A 520 0.62 15.48 37.16
N SER A 521 0.65 15.85 35.87
CA SER A 521 0.20 14.91 34.80
C SER A 521 0.29 15.38 33.34
N ILE A 522 0.79 14.50 32.47
CA ILE A 522 0.57 14.47 31.02
C ILE A 522 -0.40 13.33 30.72
N MET A 523 -1.43 13.66 29.95
CA MET A 523 -2.59 12.79 29.70
C MET A 523 -2.78 12.54 28.21
N PHE A 524 -3.06 11.29 27.85
CA PHE A 524 -3.40 10.92 26.49
C PHE A 524 -4.85 11.22 26.16
N ASN A 525 -5.09 12.04 25.14
CA ASN A 525 -6.41 12.10 24.52
C ASN A 525 -6.50 11.02 23.44
N LEU A 526 -7.33 10.02 23.70
CA LEU A 526 -7.42 8.80 22.90
C LEU A 526 -8.46 8.89 21.78
N SER A 527 -8.78 10.11 21.34
CA SER A 527 -9.73 10.37 20.25
C SER A 527 -9.37 9.68 18.91
N LEU A 528 -8.21 9.03 18.84
CA LEU A 528 -7.67 8.34 17.66
C LEU A 528 -7.34 6.85 17.88
N CYS A 529 -7.78 6.25 18.99
CA CYS A 529 -7.66 4.81 19.17
C CYS A 529 -8.75 4.08 18.37
N LYS A 530 -8.37 3.42 17.27
CA LYS A 530 -9.21 2.37 16.70
C LYS A 530 -9.06 1.14 17.59
N GLY A 531 -10.10 0.82 18.35
CA GLY A 531 -10.22 -0.48 18.99
C GLY A 531 -10.39 -1.59 17.95
N GLN A 532 -9.32 -1.96 17.24
CA GLN A 532 -9.25 -3.26 16.59
C GLN A 532 -8.91 -4.28 17.68
N LEU A 533 -9.96 -4.95 18.19
CA LEU A 533 -9.80 -6.17 18.96
C LEU A 533 -8.92 -7.15 18.17
N TYR A 534 -7.73 -7.44 18.69
CA TYR A 534 -7.13 -8.76 18.47
C TYR A 534 -7.98 -9.73 19.28
N ASP A 535 -8.92 -10.41 18.62
CA ASP A 535 -9.64 -11.51 19.24
C ASP A 535 -8.75 -12.75 19.23
N ASP A 536 -7.95 -12.92 20.30
CA ASP A 536 -7.06 -14.07 20.50
C ASP A 536 -7.81 -15.38 20.81
N ARG A 537 -9.15 -15.40 20.76
CA ARG A 537 -9.95 -16.62 21.02
C ARG A 537 -10.03 -17.61 19.84
N HIS A 538 -9.28 -17.40 18.76
CA HIS A 538 -9.28 -18.31 17.61
C HIS A 538 -8.05 -19.23 17.49
N LEU A 539 -7.22 -19.36 18.53
CA LEU A 539 -6.04 -20.23 18.49
C LEU A 539 -6.30 -21.73 18.74
N ASN A 540 -7.55 -22.23 18.75
CA ASN A 540 -7.79 -23.68 18.94
C ASN A 540 -8.98 -24.33 18.21
N VAL A 541 -9.48 -23.76 17.11
CA VAL A 541 -10.50 -24.44 16.28
C VAL A 541 -10.11 -24.40 14.80
N LYS A 542 -10.20 -25.57 14.13
CA LYS A 542 -9.94 -25.79 12.70
C LYS A 542 -10.63 -24.73 11.82
N PRO A 543 -9.99 -24.28 10.72
CA PRO A 543 -10.44 -23.09 9.99
C PRO A 543 -11.56 -23.42 8.99
N GLN A 544 -12.78 -22.94 9.27
CA GLN A 544 -13.71 -22.53 8.21
C GLN A 544 -13.86 -21.00 8.30
N ALA A 545 -13.06 -20.30 7.50
CA ALA A 545 -12.96 -18.84 7.54
C ALA A 545 -14.03 -18.19 6.64
N LYS A 546 -15.18 -17.84 7.24
CA LYS A 546 -16.04 -16.78 6.71
C LYS A 546 -15.46 -15.44 7.20
N LYS A 547 -15.08 -14.57 6.26
CA LYS A 547 -14.44 -13.26 6.50
C LYS A 547 -15.33 -12.34 7.36
N PRO A 548 -14.76 -11.59 8.32
CA PRO A 548 -15.32 -10.33 8.76
C PRO A 548 -14.92 -9.20 7.82
N ASP A 549 -15.90 -8.38 7.45
CA ASP A 549 -15.73 -7.17 6.63
C ASP A 549 -15.11 -6.04 7.47
N CYS A 550 -13.80 -5.81 7.29
CA CYS A 550 -13.15 -4.61 7.81
C CYS A 550 -13.44 -3.41 6.90
N ILE A 551 -14.34 -2.54 7.35
CA ILE A 551 -14.62 -1.23 6.75
C ILE A 551 -13.50 -0.27 7.18
N TYR A 552 -12.67 0.16 6.24
CA TYR A 552 -11.70 1.25 6.43
C TYR A 552 -12.33 2.58 5.99
N LEU A 553 -12.59 3.46 6.96
CA LEU A 553 -12.74 4.91 6.74
C LEU A 553 -11.36 5.55 6.64
#